data_AF-W9DQD2-F1
#
_entry.id   AF-W9DQD2-F1
#
_cell.length_a   1.000
_cell.length_b   1.000
_cell.length_c   1.000
_cell.angle_alpha   90.00
_cell.angle_beta   90.00
_cell.angle_gamma   90.00
#
_symmetry.space_group_name_H-M   'P 1'
#
loop_
_entity.id
_entity.type
_entity.pdbx_description
1 polymer ?
#
loop_
_entity_poly.entity_id
_entity_poly.type
_entity_poly.pdbx_seq_one_letter_code
_entity_poly.pdbx_strand_id
1 'polypeptide(L)'
;MNYSILLIIILVILLAGLVMSYFAFKLKKEEYKRTGKYPKGHYMGQWLAIGIAIGIPVALILNNIFLGYMIGLVIGTIMGTRNEKKHEDELRPLTPKERELRKKMVLLFGALFIFGILMFVAMVRFGL
;
A
#
# COMPACT_ATOMS: atom_id res chain seq x y z
N MET A 1 -24.30 -12.29 -13.78
CA MET A 1 -23.54 -13.35 -13.09
C MET A 1 -22.05 -13.02 -13.00
N ASN A 2 -21.41 -12.57 -14.08
CA ASN A 2 -19.98 -12.21 -14.12
C ASN A 2 -19.58 -11.10 -13.12
N TYR A 3 -20.36 -10.02 -13.00
CA TYR A 3 -20.07 -8.94 -12.05
C TYR A 3 -20.14 -9.36 -10.58
N SER A 4 -21.07 -10.26 -10.23
CA SER A 4 -21.22 -10.77 -8.87
C SER A 4 -20.00 -11.61 -8.45
N ILE A 5 -19.48 -12.44 -9.37
CA ILE A 5 -18.26 -13.23 -9.13
C ILE A 5 -17.04 -12.31 -8.98
N LEU A 6 -16.92 -11.30 -9.84
CA LEU A 6 -15.83 -10.32 -9.78
C LEU A 6 -15.85 -9.51 -8.48
N LEU A 7 -17.03 -9.10 -8.01
CA LEU A 7 -17.20 -8.43 -6.71
C LEU A 7 -16.78 -9.34 -5.54
N ILE A 8 -17.14 -10.63 -5.57
CA ILE A 8 -16.74 -11.59 -4.54
C ILE A 8 -15.21 -11.74 -4.52
N ILE A 9 -14.56 -11.84 -5.69
CA ILE A 9 -13.09 -11.91 -5.79
C ILE A 9 -12.43 -10.66 -5.20
N ILE A 10 -12.92 -9.47 -5.57
CA ILE A 10 -12.42 -8.19 -5.01
C ILE A 10 -12.58 -8.18 -3.49
N LEU A 11 -13.74 -8.58 -2.97
CA LEU A 11 -14.00 -8.62 -1.54
C LEU A 11 -13.04 -9.57 -0.81
N VAL A 12 -12.82 -10.77 -1.34
CA VAL A 12 -11.87 -11.75 -0.78
C VAL A 12 -10.44 -11.19 -0.76
N ILE A 13 -10.02 -10.50 -1.82
CA ILE A 13 -8.71 -9.83 -1.89
C ILE A 13 -8.58 -8.75 -0.82
N LEU A 14 -9.60 -7.90 -0.67
CA LEU A 14 -9.60 -6.84 0.34
C LEU A 14 -9.53 -7.43 1.75
N LEU A 15 -10.30 -8.48 2.04
CA LEU A 15 -10.26 -9.18 3.32
C LEU A 15 -8.89 -9.81 3.60
N ALA A 16 -8.29 -10.48 2.62
CA ALA A 16 -6.94 -11.03 2.75
C ALA A 16 -5.91 -9.93 3.02
N GLY A 17 -6.02 -8.79 2.34
CA GLY A 17 -5.19 -7.61 2.58
C GLY A 17 -5.33 -7.04 4.00
N LEU A 18 -6.56 -6.97 4.52
CA LEU A 18 -6.84 -6.52 5.88
C LEU A 18 -6.27 -7.46 6.94
N VAL A 19 -6.47 -8.77 6.79
CA VAL A 19 -5.93 -9.79 7.71
C VAL A 19 -4.41 -9.71 7.75
N MET A 20 -3.76 -9.64 6.58
CA MET A 20 -2.31 -9.51 6.47
C MET A 20 -1.81 -8.20 7.10
N SER A 21 -2.54 -7.10 6.91
CA SER A 21 -2.22 -5.80 7.52
C SER A 21 -2.35 -5.82 9.04
N TYR A 22 -3.35 -6.52 9.58
CA TYR A 22 -3.51 -6.73 11.02
C TYR A 22 -2.32 -7.47 11.63
N PHE A 23 -1.89 -8.59 11.01
CA PHE A 23 -0.70 -9.32 11.46
C PHE A 23 0.57 -8.47 11.38
N ALA A 24 0.75 -7.70 10.30
CA ALA A 24 1.87 -6.77 10.17
C ALA A 24 1.87 -5.72 11.29
N PHE A 25 0.70 -5.17 11.62
CA PHE A 25 0.57 -4.17 12.66
C PHE A 25 0.85 -4.73 14.05
N LYS A 26 0.33 -5.93 14.34
CA LYS A 26 0.60 -6.65 15.60
C LYS A 26 2.10 -6.89 15.78
N LEU A 27 2.77 -7.41 14.75
CA LEU A 27 4.21 -7.67 14.78
C LEU A 27 5.03 -6.38 15.02
N LYS A 28 4.70 -5.30 14.31
CA LYS A 28 5.36 -3.99 14.50
C LYS A 28 5.18 -3.45 15.92
N LYS A 29 3.97 -3.59 16.49
CA LYS A 29 3.64 -3.12 17.84
C LYS A 29 4.41 -3.89 18.91
N GLU A 30 4.54 -5.20 18.76
CA GLU A 30 5.34 -6.05 19.65
C GLU A 30 6.81 -5.65 19.62
N GLU A 31 7.40 -5.48 18.43
CA GLU A 31 8.80 -5.07 18.28
C GLU A 31 9.06 -3.64 18.79
N TYR A 32 8.12 -2.72 18.61
CA TYR A 32 8.21 -1.37 19.17
C TYR A 32 8.24 -1.40 20.70
N LYS A 33 7.39 -2.22 21.34
CA LYS A 33 7.43 -2.38 22.81
C LYS A 33 8.76 -2.93 23.32
N ARG A 34 9.49 -3.70 22.50
CA ARG A 34 10.80 -4.28 22.89
C ARG A 34 11.95 -3.31 22.67
N THR A 35 11.93 -2.55 21.60
CA THR A 35 13.08 -1.73 21.16
C THR A 35 12.88 -0.23 21.35
N GLY A 36 11.64 0.23 21.56
CA GLY A 36 11.27 1.65 21.53
C GLY A 36 11.43 2.32 20.16
N LYS A 37 11.76 1.55 19.10
CA LYS A 37 12.11 2.07 17.78
C LYS A 37 11.15 1.60 16.70
N TYR A 38 10.92 2.47 15.72
CA TYR A 38 10.04 2.21 14.59
C TYR A 38 10.78 1.45 13.46
N PRO A 39 10.12 0.56 12.72
CA PRO A 39 10.75 -0.12 11.59
C PRO A 39 11.01 0.86 10.44
N LYS A 40 12.10 0.64 9.69
CA LYS A 40 12.37 1.38 8.45
C LYS A 40 11.18 1.35 7.49
N GLY A 41 10.82 2.52 6.96
CA GLY A 41 9.65 2.79 6.14
C GLY A 41 8.42 3.26 6.94
N HIS A 42 8.54 3.49 8.25
CA HIS A 42 7.42 3.97 9.08
C HIS A 42 6.96 5.36 8.66
N TYR A 43 7.88 6.33 8.67
CA TYR A 43 7.60 7.72 8.31
C TYR A 43 7.28 7.88 6.82
N MET A 44 7.98 7.15 5.94
CA MET A 44 7.63 7.09 4.52
C MET A 44 6.18 6.62 4.32
N GLY A 45 5.78 5.54 4.99
CA GLY A 45 4.42 4.99 4.88
C GLY A 45 3.34 5.97 5.35
N GLN A 46 3.60 6.70 6.44
CA GLN A 46 2.68 7.73 6.94
C GLN A 46 2.52 8.87 5.94
N TRP A 47 3.61 9.41 5.43
CA TRP A 47 3.56 10.52 4.48
C TRP A 47 2.99 10.12 3.12
N LEU A 48 3.18 8.88 2.67
CA LEU A 48 2.48 8.35 1.50
C LEU A 48 0.96 8.33 1.70
N ALA A 49 0.48 7.87 2.87
CA ALA A 49 -0.95 7.87 3.18
C ALA A 49 -1.54 9.29 3.22
N ILE A 50 -0.82 10.23 3.84
CA ILE A 50 -1.20 11.65 3.87
C ILE A 50 -1.18 12.23 2.44
N GLY A 51 -0.15 11.94 1.67
CA GLY A 51 -0.03 12.38 0.28
C GLY A 51 -1.19 11.92 -0.59
N ILE A 52 -1.57 10.64 -0.51
CA ILE A 52 -2.74 10.09 -1.22
C ILE A 52 -4.02 10.81 -0.75
N ALA A 53 -4.20 11.02 0.55
CA ALA A 53 -5.35 11.73 1.08
C ALA A 53 -5.46 13.18 0.56
N ILE A 54 -4.33 13.87 0.36
CA ILE A 54 -4.25 15.20 -0.27
C ILE A 54 -4.46 15.11 -1.79
N GLY A 55 -4.03 14.03 -2.43
CA GLY A 55 -4.20 13.83 -3.87
C GLY A 55 -5.66 13.75 -4.30
N ILE A 56 -6.55 13.26 -3.43
CA ILE A 56 -8.00 13.16 -3.70
C ILE A 56 -8.65 14.54 -3.95
N PRO A 57 -8.57 15.53 -3.06
CA PRO A 57 -9.13 16.86 -3.35
C PRO A 57 -8.45 17.54 -4.54
N VAL A 58 -7.14 17.34 -4.76
CA VAL A 58 -6.45 17.85 -5.96
C VAL A 58 -7.03 17.22 -7.23
N ALA A 59 -7.31 15.92 -7.21
CA ALA A 59 -7.95 15.21 -8.32
C ALA A 59 -9.32 15.79 -8.66
N LEU A 60 -10.12 16.14 -7.64
CA LEU A 60 -11.43 16.75 -7.81
C LEU A 60 -11.32 18.16 -8.42
N ILE A 61 -10.40 18.99 -7.94
CA ILE A 61 -10.19 20.35 -8.45
C ILE A 61 -9.74 20.33 -9.92
N LEU A 62 -8.85 19.39 -10.27
CA LEU A 62 -8.32 19.26 -11.63
C LEU A 62 -9.22 18.45 -12.57
N ASN A 63 -10.33 17.89 -12.08
CA ASN A 63 -11.15 16.89 -12.78
C ASN A 63 -10.32 15.76 -13.41
N ASN A 64 -9.22 15.40 -12.76
CA ASN A 64 -8.28 14.40 -13.25
C ASN A 64 -7.76 13.56 -12.08
N ILE A 65 -8.41 12.41 -11.89
CA ILE A 65 -8.09 11.44 -10.83
C ILE A 65 -6.62 11.01 -10.90
N PHE A 66 -6.12 10.78 -12.11
CA PHE A 66 -4.74 10.34 -12.31
C PHE A 66 -3.73 11.40 -11.86
N LEU A 67 -3.91 12.65 -12.29
CA LEU A 67 -3.02 13.75 -11.89
C LEU A 67 -3.06 14.01 -10.38
N GLY A 68 -4.24 14.04 -9.76
CA GLY A 68 -4.33 14.26 -8.32
C GLY A 68 -3.64 13.15 -7.51
N TYR A 69 -3.84 11.89 -7.90
CA TYR A 69 -3.16 10.76 -7.26
C TYR A 69 -1.64 10.84 -7.42
N MET A 70 -1.14 11.16 -8.62
CA MET A 70 0.30 11.31 -8.87
C MET A 70 0.91 12.46 -8.05
N ILE A 71 0.24 13.61 -7.99
CA ILE A 71 0.67 14.75 -7.16
C ILE A 71 0.74 14.34 -5.69
N GLY A 72 -0.30 13.66 -5.19
CA GLY A 72 -0.33 13.14 -3.83
C GLY A 72 0.83 12.19 -3.52
N LEU A 73 1.10 11.24 -4.41
CA LEU A 73 2.23 10.32 -4.27
C LEU A 73 3.59 11.03 -4.27
N VAL A 74 3.78 12.00 -5.16
CA VAL A 74 5.04 12.77 -5.23
C VAL A 74 5.26 13.53 -3.92
N ILE A 75 4.25 14.26 -3.45
CA ILE A 75 4.30 15.00 -2.18
C ILE A 75 4.59 14.06 -1.02
N GLY A 76 3.85 12.96 -0.92
CA GLY A 76 4.01 11.96 0.13
C GLY A 76 5.39 11.32 0.14
N THR A 77 5.95 11.03 -1.03
CA THR A 77 7.29 10.43 -1.15
C THR A 77 8.40 11.41 -0.75
N ILE A 78 8.32 12.66 -1.20
CA ILE A 78 9.31 13.69 -0.88
C ILE A 78 9.30 13.97 0.63
N MET A 79 8.12 14.23 1.19
CA MET A 79 7.98 14.48 2.63
C MET A 79 8.35 13.26 3.45
N GLY A 80 7.94 12.06 3.01
CA GLY A 80 8.27 10.80 3.66
C GLY A 80 9.76 10.54 3.73
N THR A 81 10.48 10.69 2.62
CA THR A 81 11.93 10.51 2.57
C THR A 81 12.65 11.51 3.48
N ARG A 82 12.26 12.78 3.42
CA ARG A 82 12.86 13.83 4.25
C ARG A 82 12.60 13.59 5.73
N ASN A 83 11.38 13.19 6.09
CA ASN A 83 11.02 12.95 7.48
C ASN A 83 11.67 11.68 8.02
N GLU A 84 11.82 10.64 7.20
CA GLU A 84 12.49 9.41 7.59
C GLU A 84 13.98 9.64 7.81
N LYS A 85 14.63 10.46 6.97
CA LYS A 85 16.02 10.89 7.17
C LYS A 85 16.21 11.72 8.46
N LYS A 86 15.20 12.54 8.81
CA LYS A 86 15.24 13.38 10.01
C LYS A 86 15.18 12.57 11.31
N HIS A 87 14.50 11.42 11.30
CA HIS A 87 14.28 10.59 12.49
C HIS A 87 15.03 9.25 12.37
N GLU A 88 16.20 9.22 11.74
CA GLU A 88 16.98 7.98 11.53
C GLU A 88 17.37 7.28 12.83
N ASP A 89 17.57 8.04 13.91
CA ASP A 89 17.91 7.58 15.24
C ASP A 89 16.76 6.81 15.92
N GLU A 90 15.51 7.14 15.57
CA GLU A 90 14.29 6.45 16.03
C GLU A 90 13.98 5.19 15.22
N LEU A 91 14.71 4.93 14.13
CA LEU A 91 14.47 3.81 13.24
C LEU A 91 15.32 2.59 13.58
N ARG A 92 14.77 1.42 13.27
CA ARG A 92 15.46 0.13 13.29
C ARG A 92 15.33 -0.58 11.94
N PRO A 93 16.29 -1.46 11.59
CA PRO A 93 16.12 -2.35 10.46
C PRO A 93 14.91 -3.28 10.63
N LEU A 94 14.39 -3.77 9.51
CA LEU A 94 13.31 -4.75 9.49
C LEU A 94 13.79 -6.08 10.06
N THR A 95 12.98 -6.71 10.90
CA THR A 95 13.28 -8.06 11.38
C THR A 95 13.08 -9.08 10.25
N PRO A 96 13.68 -10.29 10.33
CA PRO A 96 13.49 -11.34 9.32
C PRO A 96 12.01 -11.65 9.07
N LYS A 97 11.19 -11.69 10.14
CA LYS A 97 9.75 -11.93 10.07
C LYS A 97 9.01 -10.81 9.33
N GLU A 98 9.33 -9.55 9.63
CA GLU A 98 8.74 -8.39 8.92
C GLU A 98 9.15 -8.37 7.44
N ARG A 99 10.39 -8.75 7.13
CA ARG A 99 10.91 -8.82 5.77
C ARG A 99 10.20 -9.90 4.96
N GLU A 100 10.00 -11.07 5.55
CA GLU A 100 9.26 -12.17 4.94
C GLU A 100 7.80 -11.78 4.68
N LEU A 101 7.14 -11.17 5.67
CA LEU A 101 5.76 -10.70 5.52
C LEU A 101 5.64 -9.65 4.41
N ARG A 102 6.58 -8.69 4.36
CA ARG A 102 6.64 -7.68 3.28
C ARG A 102 6.83 -8.34 1.91
N LYS A 103 7.73 -9.32 1.80
CA LYS A 103 7.94 -10.06 0.54
C LYS A 103 6.66 -10.80 0.10
N LYS A 104 5.99 -11.50 1.03
CA LYS A 104 4.73 -12.21 0.75
C LYS A 104 3.63 -11.23 0.30
N MET A 105 3.51 -10.07 0.95
CA MET A 105 2.59 -9.03 0.53
C MET A 105 2.89 -8.52 -0.88
N VAL A 106 4.14 -8.16 -1.17
CA VAL A 106 4.53 -7.66 -2.50
C VAL A 106 4.28 -8.70 -3.58
N LEU A 107 4.58 -9.98 -3.31
CA LEU A 107 4.34 -11.07 -4.26
C LEU A 107 2.84 -11.29 -4.48
N LEU A 108 2.04 -11.31 -3.42
CA LEU A 108 0.59 -11.46 -3.50
C LEU A 108 -0.06 -10.32 -4.30
N PHE A 109 0.20 -9.07 -3.91
CA PHE A 109 -0.37 -7.91 -4.59
C PHE A 109 0.16 -7.77 -6.03
N GLY A 110 1.43 -8.09 -6.28
CA GLY A 110 2.00 -8.10 -7.62
C GLY A 110 1.35 -9.15 -8.52
N ALA A 111 1.15 -10.37 -8.02
CA ALA A 111 0.46 -11.44 -8.75
C ALA A 111 -0.99 -11.06 -9.06
N LEU A 112 -1.70 -10.49 -8.08
CA LEU A 112 -3.08 -10.01 -8.27
C LEU A 112 -3.16 -8.87 -9.28
N PHE A 113 -2.20 -7.95 -9.28
CA PHE A 113 -2.15 -6.86 -10.25
C PHE A 113 -1.94 -7.39 -11.68
N ILE A 114 -1.01 -8.32 -11.88
CA ILE A 114 -0.80 -8.98 -13.18
C ILE A 114 -2.06 -9.73 -13.62
N PHE A 115 -2.67 -10.50 -12.71
CA PHE A 115 -3.92 -11.20 -13.00
C PHE A 115 -5.05 -10.24 -13.39
N GLY A 116 -5.18 -9.10 -12.70
CA GLY A 116 -6.13 -8.05 -13.03
C GLY A 116 -5.92 -7.46 -14.42
N ILE A 117 -4.66 -7.22 -14.82
CA ILE A 117 -4.32 -6.76 -16.17
C ILE A 117 -4.70 -7.82 -17.22
N LEU A 118 -4.36 -9.09 -16.99
CA LEU A 118 -4.68 -10.18 -17.92
C LEU A 118 -6.20 -10.32 -18.12
N MET A 119 -6.96 -10.27 -17.01
CA MET A 119 -8.42 -10.30 -17.05
C MET A 119 -8.98 -9.10 -17.81
N PHE A 120 -8.46 -7.89 -17.56
CA PHE A 120 -8.88 -6.68 -18.27
C PHE A 120 -8.61 -6.77 -19.78
N VAL A 121 -7.42 -7.23 -20.18
CA VAL A 121 -7.06 -7.41 -21.59
C VAL A 121 -7.94 -8.47 -22.24
N ALA A 122 -8.19 -9.59 -21.58
CA ALA A 122 -9.09 -10.64 -22.08
C ALA A 122 -10.51 -10.13 -22.24
N MET A 123 -11.03 -9.38 -21.26
CA MET A 123 -12.35 -8.75 -21.32
C MET A 123 -12.47 -7.80 -22.52
N VAL A 124 -11.49 -6.90 -22.72
CA VAL A 124 -11.48 -5.96 -23.85
C VAL A 124 -11.35 -6.69 -25.20
N ARG A 125 -10.54 -7.75 -25.27
CA ARG A 125 -10.27 -8.47 -26.53
C ARG A 125 -11.40 -9.41 -26.94
N PHE A 126 -12.06 -10.05 -25.97
CA PHE A 126 -13.05 -11.09 -26.21
C PHE A 126 -14.49 -10.65 -25.90
N GLY A 127 -14.71 -9.43 -25.41
CA GLY A 127 -16.04 -8.84 -25.21
C GLY A 127 -16.87 -9.48 -24.09
N LEU A 128 -16.21 -9.96 -23.03
CA LEU A 128 -16.84 -10.52 -21.82
C LEU A 128 -17.39 -9.46 -20.86
#